data_AF-A0A7V8X545-F1
#
_entry.id   AF-A0A7V8X545-F1
#
_cell.length_a   1.000
_cell.length_b   1.000
_cell.length_c   1.000
_cell.angle_alpha   90.00
_cell.angle_beta   90.00
_cell.angle_gamma   90.00
#
_symmetry.space_group_name_H-M   'P 1'
#
loop_
_entity.id
_entity.type
_entity.pdbx_description
1 polymer ?
#
loop_
_entity_poly.entity_id
_entity_poly.type
_entity_poly.pdbx_seq_one_letter_code
_entity_poly.pdbx_strand_id
1 'polypeptide(L)'
;MANSIATVEDMDIAIDPEDQAEYELARMRHSTAHLMAEAVQEMFPDAKFGIGPAIDNGFYYDFDLPRPLTPDDLKVIEKRMLKNRKKNDRFERREVSRSEALEIFGDNPY
;
A
#
# COMPACT_ATOMS: atom_id res chain seq x y z
N MET A 1 -13.63 -6.51 -31.72
CA MET A 1 -14.25 -7.00 -30.47
C MET A 1 -13.45 -6.38 -29.33
N ALA A 2 -14.08 -5.54 -28.53
CA ALA A 2 -13.43 -4.61 -27.62
C ALA A 2 -12.60 -5.32 -26.53
N ASN A 3 -11.41 -4.78 -26.28
CA ASN A 3 -10.56 -5.12 -25.15
C ASN A 3 -11.29 -4.67 -23.88
N SER A 4 -11.77 -5.63 -23.08
CA SER A 4 -12.37 -5.35 -21.78
C SER A 4 -11.25 -4.93 -20.83
N ILE A 5 -11.11 -3.63 -20.63
CA ILE A 5 -10.34 -3.07 -19.51
C ILE A 5 -11.07 -3.54 -18.26
N ALA A 6 -10.45 -4.40 -17.45
CA ALA A 6 -10.99 -4.81 -16.16
C ALA A 6 -11.40 -3.55 -15.37
N THR A 7 -12.66 -3.48 -14.99
CA THR A 7 -13.23 -2.39 -14.19
C THR A 7 -12.55 -2.38 -12.83
N VAL A 8 -12.28 -1.17 -12.31
CA VAL A 8 -11.42 -0.87 -11.16
C VAL A 8 -12.16 -1.12 -9.82
N GLU A 9 -12.91 -2.22 -9.73
CA GLU A 9 -13.92 -2.40 -8.67
C GLU A 9 -13.37 -2.92 -7.34
N ASP A 10 -12.17 -3.51 -7.31
CA ASP A 10 -11.59 -4.06 -6.07
C ASP A 10 -10.23 -3.44 -5.76
N MET A 11 -10.23 -2.21 -5.26
CA MET A 11 -9.07 -1.62 -4.58
C MET A 11 -9.51 -1.34 -3.14
N ASP A 12 -8.63 -1.51 -2.13
CA ASP A 12 -8.94 -1.20 -0.72
C ASP A 12 -9.11 0.32 -0.53
N ILE A 13 -10.19 0.85 -1.09
CA ILE A 13 -10.61 2.23 -1.09
C ILE A 13 -11.98 2.22 -0.43
N ALA A 14 -12.02 2.66 0.83
CA ALA A 14 -13.26 2.78 1.58
C ALA A 14 -13.97 4.11 1.27
N ILE A 15 -14.05 4.52 0.00
CA ILE A 15 -14.62 5.80 -0.45
C ILE A 15 -15.58 5.56 -1.62
N ASP A 16 -16.70 6.28 -1.63
CA ASP A 16 -17.72 6.25 -2.68
C ASP A 16 -17.16 6.77 -4.03
N PRO A 17 -17.21 5.98 -5.12
CA PRO A 17 -16.64 6.36 -6.41
C PRO A 17 -17.47 7.38 -7.21
N GLU A 18 -18.67 7.79 -6.76
CA GLU A 18 -19.49 8.77 -7.50
C GLU A 18 -18.86 10.18 -7.57
N ASP A 19 -18.02 10.53 -6.58
CA ASP A 19 -17.17 11.73 -6.65
C ASP A 19 -15.80 11.38 -7.22
N GLN A 20 -15.60 11.70 -8.49
CA GLN A 20 -14.35 11.42 -9.20
C GLN A 20 -13.12 12.07 -8.55
N ALA A 21 -13.26 13.25 -7.95
CA ALA A 21 -12.13 13.94 -7.33
C ALA A 21 -11.71 13.24 -6.03
N GLU A 22 -12.68 12.86 -5.20
CA GLU A 22 -12.43 12.08 -4.00
C GLU A 22 -11.89 10.69 -4.34
N TYR A 23 -12.40 10.03 -5.38
CA TYR A 23 -11.89 8.74 -5.83
C TYR A 23 -10.41 8.82 -6.26
N GLU A 24 -10.04 9.81 -7.09
CA GLU A 24 -8.64 10.00 -7.48
C GLU A 24 -7.73 10.32 -6.28
N LEU A 25 -8.23 11.11 -5.32
CA LEU A 25 -7.51 11.38 -4.08
C LEU A 25 -7.35 10.11 -3.23
N ALA A 26 -8.36 9.25 -3.17
CA ALA A 26 -8.30 7.96 -2.50
C ALA A 26 -7.22 7.06 -3.11
N ARG A 27 -7.14 7.00 -4.45
CA ARG A 27 -6.10 6.25 -5.16
C ARG A 27 -4.69 6.75 -4.83
N MET A 28 -4.51 8.07 -4.71
CA MET A 28 -3.24 8.66 -4.29
C MET A 28 -2.90 8.32 -2.83
N ARG A 29 -3.90 8.37 -1.92
CA ARG A 29 -3.73 7.98 -0.51
C ARG A 29 -3.35 6.50 -0.39
N HIS A 30 -4.00 5.60 -1.12
CA HIS A 30 -3.68 4.17 -1.14
C HIS A 30 -2.25 3.95 -1.65
N SER A 31 -1.88 4.57 -2.77
CA SER A 31 -0.50 4.51 -3.29
C SER A 31 0.53 5.01 -2.28
N THR A 32 0.15 6.00 -1.45
CA THR A 32 1.01 6.51 -0.37
C THR A 32 1.12 5.51 0.80
N ALA A 33 0.09 4.71 1.08
CA ALA A 33 0.16 3.61 2.03
C ALA A 33 1.19 2.55 1.60
N HIS A 34 1.25 2.18 0.31
CA HIS A 34 2.30 1.31 -0.22
C HIS A 34 3.70 1.91 -0.08
N LEU A 35 3.85 3.21 -0.31
CA LEU A 35 5.12 3.91 -0.10
C LEU A 35 5.57 3.86 1.37
N MET A 36 4.62 3.95 2.31
CA MET A 36 4.90 3.77 3.73
C MET A 36 5.32 2.33 4.04
N ALA A 37 4.64 1.33 3.46
CA ALA A 37 5.00 -0.08 3.63
C ALA A 37 6.41 -0.39 3.13
N GLU A 38 6.81 0.12 1.95
CA GLU A 38 8.19 0.01 1.45
C GLU A 38 9.18 0.63 2.44
N ALA A 39 8.90 1.85 2.92
CA ALA A 39 9.77 2.54 3.88
C ALA A 39 9.91 1.81 5.22
N VAL A 40 8.81 1.21 5.72
CA VAL A 40 8.82 0.39 6.94
C VAL A 40 9.61 -0.89 6.73
N GLN A 41 9.45 -1.57 5.58
CA GLN A 41 10.21 -2.79 5.27
C GLN A 41 11.72 -2.53 5.15
N GLU A 42 12.11 -1.39 4.58
CA GLU A 42 13.52 -0.97 4.56
C GLU A 42 14.11 -0.77 5.97
N MET A 43 13.27 -0.47 6.97
CA MET A 43 13.69 -0.32 8.37
C MET A 43 13.61 -1.64 9.15
N PHE A 44 12.60 -2.45 8.86
CA PHE A 44 12.28 -3.71 9.51
C PHE A 44 12.11 -4.78 8.43
N PRO A 45 13.19 -5.43 7.97
CA PRO A 45 13.14 -6.39 6.86
C PRO A 45 12.18 -7.56 7.10
N ASP A 46 11.98 -7.93 8.37
CA ASP A 46 11.10 -9.02 8.78
C ASP A 46 9.65 -8.56 9.09
N ALA A 47 9.31 -7.30 8.84
CA ALA A 47 7.96 -6.78 9.05
C ALA A 47 6.93 -7.61 8.28
N LYS A 48 5.81 -7.93 8.94
CA LYS A 48 4.64 -8.54 8.28
C LYS A 48 3.57 -7.48 8.08
N PHE A 49 2.94 -7.54 6.92
CA PHE A 49 1.95 -6.57 6.48
C PHE A 49 0.55 -7.10 6.73
N GLY A 50 -0.28 -6.30 7.40
CA GLY A 50 -1.72 -6.50 7.50
C GLY A 50 -2.43 -5.75 6.38
N ILE A 51 -3.34 -4.84 6.73
CA ILE A 51 -4.17 -4.07 5.79
C ILE A 51 -3.77 -2.60 5.81
N GLY A 52 -3.81 -1.92 4.66
CA GLY A 52 -3.47 -0.50 4.56
C GLY A 52 -4.36 0.28 3.59
N PRO A 53 -5.62 0.56 3.96
CA PRO A 53 -6.59 1.19 3.06
C PRO A 53 -6.40 2.71 3.01
N ALA A 54 -6.93 3.33 1.95
CA ALA A 54 -7.25 4.74 1.97
C ALA A 54 -8.53 5.00 2.78
N ILE A 55 -8.56 6.11 3.52
CA ILE A 55 -9.69 6.56 4.33
C ILE A 55 -10.01 8.04 4.04
N ASP A 56 -11.14 8.54 4.53
CA ASP A 56 -11.69 9.87 4.25
C ASP A 56 -10.68 11.02 4.33
N ASN A 57 -9.75 10.96 5.29
CA ASN A 57 -8.79 12.04 5.56
C ASN A 57 -7.32 11.59 5.44
N GLY A 58 -7.05 10.42 4.86
CA GLY A 58 -5.68 9.91 4.77
C GLY A 58 -5.60 8.43 4.44
N PHE A 59 -4.70 7.73 5.11
CA PHE A 59 -4.51 6.29 5.01
C PHE A 59 -3.91 5.79 6.32
N TYR A 60 -3.97 4.49 6.55
CA TYR A 60 -3.21 3.83 7.60
C TYR A 60 -2.60 2.53 7.07
N TYR A 61 -1.80 1.86 7.88
CA TYR A 61 -1.30 0.52 7.56
C TYR A 61 -1.02 -0.23 8.86
N ASP A 62 -1.51 -1.46 8.94
CA ASP A 62 -1.26 -2.37 10.06
C ASP A 62 0.03 -3.17 9.83
N PHE A 63 0.94 -3.12 10.81
CA PHE A 63 2.21 -3.84 10.76
C PHE A 63 2.38 -4.72 12.00
N ASP A 64 2.87 -5.95 11.78
CA ASP A 64 3.52 -6.73 12.83
C ASP A 64 5.03 -6.48 12.76
N LEU A 65 5.58 -5.94 13.86
CA LEU A 65 6.94 -5.43 13.96
C LEU A 65 7.62 -6.04 15.20
N PRO A 66 8.96 -6.22 15.17
CA PRO A 66 9.70 -6.77 16.32
C PRO A 66 9.65 -5.87 17.57
N ARG A 67 9.25 -4.61 17.41
CA ARG A 67 8.98 -3.66 18.50
C ARG A 67 7.97 -2.60 18.07
N PRO A 68 7.28 -1.94 19.03
CA PRO A 68 6.46 -0.78 18.72
C PRO A 68 7.25 0.37 18.09
N LEU A 69 6.58 1.15 17.24
CA LEU A 69 7.12 2.39 16.68
C LEU A 69 7.19 3.48 17.75
N THR A 70 8.25 4.27 17.68
CA THR A 70 8.44 5.48 18.49
C THR A 70 8.18 6.73 17.63
N PRO A 71 7.97 7.91 18.24
CA PRO A 71 7.83 9.15 17.48
C PRO A 71 9.02 9.50 16.57
N ASP A 72 10.23 9.06 16.92
CA ASP A 72 11.41 9.28 16.08
C ASP A 72 11.46 8.33 14.88
N ASP A 73 10.94 7.11 15.01
CA ASP A 73 10.78 6.20 13.87
C ASP A 73 9.87 6.83 12.80
N LEU A 74 8.80 7.53 13.20
CA LEU A 74 7.88 8.20 12.27
C LEU A 74 8.60 9.24 11.39
N LYS A 75 9.54 10.00 11.97
CA LYS A 75 10.36 10.97 11.20
C LYS A 75 11.29 10.27 10.20
N VAL A 76 11.82 9.10 10.58
CA VAL A 76 12.68 8.29 9.70
C VAL A 76 11.85 7.69 8.56
N ILE A 77 10.67 7.15 8.86
CA ILE A 77 9.73 6.60 7.88
C ILE A 77 9.35 7.69 6.87
N GLU A 78 8.92 8.88 7.32
CA GLU A 78 8.57 9.99 6.44
C GLU A 78 9.75 10.40 5.53
N LYS A 79 10.96 10.49 6.09
CA LYS A 79 12.16 10.80 5.31
C LYS A 79 12.45 9.75 4.24
N ARG A 80 12.23 8.47 4.54
CA ARG A 80 12.39 7.36 3.59
C ARG A 80 11.30 7.40 2.51
N MET A 81 10.04 7.63 2.88
CA MET A 81 8.95 7.81 1.91
C MET A 81 9.28 8.94 0.92
N LEU A 82 9.75 10.09 1.41
CA LEU A 82 10.15 11.21 0.55
C LEU A 82 11.34 10.87 -0.36
N LYS A 83 12.28 10.04 0.11
CA LYS A 83 13.40 9.53 -0.70
C LYS A 83 12.89 8.57 -1.78
N ASN A 84 12.02 7.63 -1.43
CA ASN A 84 11.49 6.62 -2.33
C ASN A 84 10.60 7.23 -3.41
N ARG A 85 9.74 8.20 -3.05
CA ARG A 85 8.97 9.01 -4.00
C ARG A 85 9.86 9.66 -5.07
N LYS A 86 11.06 10.12 -4.70
CA LYS A 86 12.00 10.75 -5.63
C LYS A 86 12.64 9.77 -6.63
N LYS A 87 12.65 8.46 -6.32
CA LYS A 87 13.09 7.44 -7.28
C LYS A 87 12.19 7.42 -8.52
N ASN A 88 10.91 7.77 -8.33
CA ASN A 88 9.89 7.78 -9.39
C ASN A 88 9.79 6.42 -10.11
N ASP A 89 9.88 5.35 -9.32
CA ASP A 89 9.75 3.98 -9.80
C ASP A 89 8.33 3.73 -10.30
N ARG A 90 8.20 2.87 -11.32
CA ARG A 90 6.91 2.53 -11.90
C ARG A 90 6.20 1.52 -11.02
N PHE A 91 4.92 1.77 -10.72
CA PHE A 91 4.04 0.75 -10.17
C PHE A 91 3.68 -0.25 -11.27
N GLU A 92 3.90 -1.54 -11.01
CA GLU A 92 3.57 -2.63 -11.92
C GLU A 92 2.48 -3.49 -11.30
N ARG A 93 1.37 -3.67 -12.04
CA ARG A 93 0.29 -4.58 -11.65
C ARG A 93 0.49 -5.91 -12.35
N ARG A 94 0.44 -7.00 -11.59
CA ARG A 94 0.45 -8.37 -12.11
C ARG A 94 -0.73 -9.13 -11.54
N GLU A 95 -1.56 -9.68 -12.42
CA GLU A 95 -2.60 -10.63 -12.04
C GLU A 95 -1.95 -12.00 -11.82
N VAL A 96 -2.23 -12.60 -10.66
CA VAL A 96 -1.67 -13.90 -10.25
C VAL A 96 -2.80 -14.82 -9.83
N SER A 97 -2.58 -16.13 -9.96
CA SER A 97 -3.52 -17.11 -9.41
C SER A 97 -3.48 -17.10 -7.87
N ARG A 98 -4.55 -17.58 -7.23
CA ARG A 98 -4.57 -17.72 -5.76
C ARG A 98 -3.43 -18.61 -5.25
N SER A 99 -3.12 -19.70 -5.94
CA SER A 99 -2.00 -20.58 -5.57
C SER A 99 -0.65 -19.87 -5.66
N GLU A 100 -0.43 -19.09 -6.72
CA GLU A 100 0.80 -18.31 -6.86
C GLU A 100 0.89 -17.22 -5.79
N ALA A 101 -0.22 -16.55 -5.45
CA ALA A 101 -0.25 -15.58 -4.36
C ALA A 101 0.12 -16.23 -3.01
N LEU A 102 -0.40 -17.43 -2.73
CA LEU A 102 -0.05 -18.19 -1.51
C LEU A 102 1.43 -18.61 -1.48
N GLU A 103 2.06 -18.85 -2.62
CA GLU A 103 3.50 -19.10 -2.69
C GLU A 103 4.32 -17.83 -2.46
N ILE A 104 3.93 -16.71 -3.07
CA ILE A 104 4.62 -15.41 -2.93
C ILE A 104 4.55 -14.89 -1.49
N PHE A 105 3.38 -15.02 -0.85
CA PHE A 105 3.09 -14.45 0.46
C PHE A 105 3.04 -15.50 1.58
N GLY A 106 3.48 -16.74 1.34
CA GLY A 106 3.30 -17.86 2.28
C GLY A 106 3.94 -17.67 3.67
N ASP A 107 4.94 -16.79 3.77
CA ASP A 107 5.59 -16.44 5.04
C ASP A 107 4.88 -15.31 5.80
N ASN A 108 3.83 -14.70 5.22
CA ASN A 108 3.00 -13.69 5.89
C ASN A 108 1.75 -14.38 6.48
N PRO A 109 1.56 -14.37 7.81
CA PRO A 109 0.43 -15.04 8.44
C PRO A 109 -0.91 -14.28 8.33
N TYR A 110 -0.91 -13.06 7.77
CA TYR A 110 -2.08 -12.19 7.63
C TYR A 110 -2.69 -12.26 6.21
#